data_AF-A0AAN1XC96-F1
#
_entry.id   AF-A0AAN1XC96-F1
#
_cell.length_a   1.000
_cell.length_b   1.000
_cell.length_c   1.000
_cell.angle_alpha   90.00
_cell.angle_beta   90.00
_cell.angle_gamma   90.00
#
_symmetry.space_group_name_H-M   'P 1'
#
loop_
_entity.id
_entity.type
_entity.pdbx_description
1 polymer ?
#
loop_
_entity_poly.entity_id
_entity_poly.type
_entity_poly.pdbx_seq_one_letter_code
_entity_poly.pdbx_strand_id
1 'polypeptide(L)'
;MGMMADFASAYLDSAYKKKKAGEKFELPTDGHFLTVFYGFTEIQSTLDALALTETLIGLAPPRSKHIDKDCYLKFLVGAYLQEVYILEQRLTTYAKKLSRLYRKPALPPAVRKVVYEPLQGIISTRGSHVHNRRYSDETLDMVSTTALFRRLKHQLGEDLEFDYKVAQSNWKKQINANNKTTRKIIDMYCELLQVVICKNDKIVLPVPKKQ
;
A
#
# COMPACT_ATOMS: atom_id res chain seq x y z
N MET A 1 9.19 10.06 6.40
CA MET A 1 10.21 9.40 5.56
C MET A 1 11.64 9.67 6.00
N GLY A 2 12.00 10.88 6.47
CA GLY A 2 13.39 11.20 6.91
C GLY A 2 14.01 10.19 7.86
N MET A 3 13.27 9.75 8.88
CA MET A 3 13.72 8.76 9.88
C MET A 3 14.36 7.50 9.29
N MET A 4 13.85 6.96 8.18
CA MET A 4 14.38 5.71 7.59
C MET A 4 15.62 5.94 6.73
N ALA A 5 15.71 7.11 6.11
CA ALA A 5 16.94 7.54 5.45
C ALA A 5 18.04 7.79 6.50
N ASP A 6 17.68 8.42 7.62
CA ASP A 6 18.60 8.63 8.74
C ASP A 6 19.04 7.28 9.35
N PHE A 7 18.11 6.33 9.52
CA PHE A 7 18.44 4.97 9.99
C PHE A 7 19.41 4.28 9.05
N ALA A 8 19.11 4.28 7.75
CA ALA A 8 19.96 3.64 6.76
C ALA A 8 21.34 4.28 6.70
N SER A 9 21.39 5.62 6.77
CA SER A 9 22.64 6.38 6.85
C SER A 9 23.44 5.97 8.08
N ALA A 10 22.84 6.00 9.27
CA ALA A 10 23.51 5.61 10.51
C ALA A 10 24.05 4.17 10.48
N TYR A 11 23.33 3.24 9.84
CA TYR A 11 23.75 1.84 9.70
C TYR A 11 24.91 1.66 8.69
N LEU A 12 24.84 2.37 7.56
CA LEU A 12 25.75 2.15 6.43
C LEU A 12 26.98 3.08 6.43
N ASP A 13 26.98 4.16 7.22
CA ASP A 13 28.00 5.22 7.17
C ASP A 13 29.43 4.68 7.39
N SER A 14 29.62 3.77 8.35
CA SER A 14 30.93 3.15 8.58
C SER A 14 31.44 2.37 7.36
N ALA A 15 30.55 1.61 6.71
CA ALA A 15 30.89 0.85 5.50
C ALA A 15 31.19 1.77 4.31
N TYR A 16 30.42 2.84 4.14
CA TYR A 16 30.66 3.85 3.09
C TYR A 16 31.97 4.61 3.29
N LYS A 17 32.34 4.94 4.54
CA LYS A 17 33.62 5.58 4.85
C LYS A 17 34.80 4.68 4.48
N LYS A 18 34.75 3.40 4.85
CA LYS A 18 35.76 2.40 4.45
C LYS A 18 35.86 2.26 2.93
N LYS A 19 34.72 2.15 2.24
CA LYS A 19 34.66 2.14 0.77
C LYS A 19 35.37 3.34 0.15
N LYS A 20 35.10 4.56 0.64
CA LYS A 20 35.73 5.79 0.13
C LYS A 20 37.23 5.85 0.42
N ALA A 21 37.69 5.27 1.53
CA ALA A 21 39.10 5.16 1.86
C ALA A 21 39.85 4.08 1.06
N GLY A 22 39.17 3.34 0.18
CA GLY A 22 39.77 2.23 -0.57
C GLY A 22 40.00 0.98 0.29
N GLU A 23 39.45 0.94 1.50
CA GLU A 23 39.58 -0.20 2.40
C GLU A 23 38.60 -1.31 2.00
N LYS A 24 39.01 -2.56 2.23
CA LYS A 24 38.10 -3.71 2.13
C LYS A 24 36.98 -3.53 3.16
N PHE A 25 35.73 -3.62 2.71
CA PHE A 25 34.57 -3.50 3.56
C PHE A 25 33.52 -4.55 3.16
N GLU A 26 32.66 -4.89 4.11
CA GLU A 26 31.47 -5.68 3.88
C GLU A 26 30.25 -4.77 4.06
N LEU A 27 29.24 -4.93 3.19
CA LEU A 27 27.97 -4.24 3.36
C LEU A 27 27.28 -4.81 4.59
N PRO A 28 26.97 -4.00 5.62
CA PRO A 28 26.35 -4.49 6.84
C PRO A 28 24.84 -4.63 6.63
N THR A 29 24.43 -5.41 5.64
CA THR A 29 23.02 -5.75 5.38
C THR A 29 22.66 -7.03 6.11
N ASP A 30 22.88 -7.03 7.43
CA ASP A 30 22.52 -8.15 8.28
C ASP A 30 20.99 -8.25 8.44
N GLY A 31 20.51 -9.31 9.09
CA GLY A 31 19.08 -9.52 9.31
C GLY A 31 18.36 -8.37 10.02
N HIS A 32 19.07 -7.55 10.80
CA HIS A 32 18.48 -6.40 11.48
C HIS A 32 18.25 -5.24 10.51
N PHE A 33 19.27 -4.87 9.72
CA PHE A 33 19.12 -3.87 8.66
C PHE A 33 18.02 -4.26 7.70
N LEU A 34 18.03 -5.53 7.25
CA LEU A 34 17.00 -6.04 6.34
C LEU A 34 15.60 -5.92 6.95
N THR A 35 15.46 -6.24 8.24
CA THR A 35 14.15 -6.18 8.92
C THR A 35 13.61 -4.76 9.00
N VAL A 36 14.44 -3.79 9.39
CA VAL A 36 14.02 -2.39 9.57
C VAL A 36 13.86 -1.70 8.22
N PHE A 37 14.90 -1.68 7.40
CA PHE A 37 14.90 -0.92 6.17
C PHE A 37 13.96 -1.52 5.11
N TYR A 38 14.11 -2.81 4.78
CA TYR A 38 13.25 -3.40 3.74
C TYR A 38 11.79 -3.52 4.18
N GLY A 39 11.54 -3.72 5.48
CA GLY A 39 10.17 -3.68 6.01
C GLY A 39 9.47 -2.35 5.70
N PHE A 40 10.21 -1.24 5.81
CA PHE A 40 9.69 0.08 5.47
C PHE A 40 9.59 0.32 3.96
N THR A 41 10.58 -0.10 3.15
CA THR A 41 10.51 0.10 1.69
C THR A 41 9.34 -0.63 1.06
N GLU A 42 9.00 -1.83 1.55
CA GLU A 42 7.81 -2.57 1.10
C GLU A 42 6.51 -1.80 1.38
N ILE A 43 6.42 -1.12 2.52
CA ILE A 43 5.29 -0.23 2.83
C ILE A 43 5.27 0.93 1.82
N GLN A 44 6.41 1.58 1.58
CA GLN A 44 6.50 2.68 0.62
C GLN A 44 6.06 2.27 -0.78
N SER A 45 6.53 1.13 -1.29
CA SER A 45 6.11 0.63 -2.61
C SER A 45 4.61 0.37 -2.70
N THR A 46 3.97 -0.02 -1.59
CA THR A 46 2.50 -0.15 -1.52
C THR A 46 1.80 1.21 -1.67
N LEU A 47 2.32 2.23 -0.98
CA LEU A 47 1.78 3.59 -1.05
C LEU A 47 1.93 4.18 -2.46
N ASP A 48 3.06 3.89 -3.12
CA ASP A 48 3.30 4.30 -4.50
C ASP A 48 2.32 3.58 -5.45
N ALA A 49 2.04 2.30 -5.23
CA ALA A 49 1.02 1.56 -5.99
C ALA A 49 -0.41 2.11 -5.78
N LEU A 50 -0.76 2.51 -4.56
CA LEU A 50 -2.03 3.19 -4.27
C LEU A 50 -2.15 4.54 -4.97
N ALA A 51 -1.06 5.31 -5.05
CA ALA A 51 -1.03 6.57 -5.79
C ALA A 51 -1.09 6.36 -7.32
N LEU A 52 -0.43 5.32 -7.81
CA LEU A 52 -0.48 4.92 -9.22
C LEU A 52 -1.89 4.52 -9.63
N THR A 53 -2.56 3.67 -8.84
CA THR A 53 -3.95 3.25 -9.13
C THR A 53 -4.93 4.42 -9.10
N GLU A 54 -4.78 5.35 -8.15
CA GLU A 54 -5.53 6.62 -8.13
C GLU A 54 -5.31 7.47 -9.39
N THR A 55 -4.08 7.50 -9.89
CA THR A 55 -3.77 8.22 -11.13
C THR A 55 -4.42 7.53 -12.33
N LEU A 56 -4.21 6.21 -12.47
CA LEU A 56 -4.69 5.42 -13.61
C LEU A 56 -6.21 5.41 -13.72
N ILE A 57 -6.94 5.36 -12.61
CA ILE A 57 -8.40 5.39 -12.65
C ILE A 57 -8.94 6.74 -13.13
N GLY A 58 -8.17 7.82 -12.93
CA GLY A 58 -8.53 9.15 -13.41
C GLY A 58 -8.24 9.41 -14.89
N LEU A 59 -7.54 8.49 -15.58
CA LEU A 59 -7.19 8.62 -16.99
C LEU A 59 -8.25 7.98 -17.90
N ALA A 60 -8.27 8.38 -19.17
CA ALA A 60 -9.07 7.69 -20.17
C ALA A 60 -8.59 6.23 -20.31
N PRO A 61 -9.51 5.27 -20.51
CA PRO A 61 -9.13 3.87 -20.72
C PRO A 61 -8.26 3.71 -21.98
N PRO A 62 -7.44 2.65 -22.07
CA PRO A 62 -6.66 2.35 -23.26
C PRO A 62 -7.52 2.36 -24.53
N ARG A 63 -7.00 2.95 -25.61
CA ARG A 63 -7.69 2.97 -26.93
C ARG A 63 -7.64 1.61 -27.65
N SER A 64 -6.98 0.62 -27.07
CA SER A 64 -6.85 -0.71 -27.64
C SER A 64 -8.21 -1.40 -27.72
N LYS A 65 -8.50 -2.00 -28.88
CA LYS A 65 -9.70 -2.84 -29.07
C LYS A 65 -9.64 -4.17 -28.32
N HIS A 66 -8.47 -4.52 -27.76
CA HIS A 66 -8.26 -5.76 -27.00
C HIS A 66 -8.52 -5.61 -25.50
N ILE A 67 -8.80 -4.39 -25.03
CA ILE A 67 -9.04 -4.10 -23.62
C ILE A 67 -10.45 -3.52 -23.50
N ASP A 68 -11.38 -4.34 -23.03
CA ASP A 68 -12.74 -3.88 -22.76
C ASP A 68 -12.75 -2.92 -21.57
N LYS A 69 -13.57 -1.86 -21.69
CA LYS A 69 -13.63 -0.77 -20.70
C LYS A 69 -14.09 -1.26 -19.33
N ASP A 70 -15.10 -2.13 -19.29
CA ASP A 70 -15.60 -2.73 -18.05
C ASP A 70 -14.51 -3.54 -17.34
N CYS A 71 -13.78 -4.34 -18.10
CA CYS A 71 -12.66 -5.14 -17.59
C CYS A 71 -11.52 -4.27 -17.07
N TYR A 72 -11.16 -3.21 -17.79
CA TYR A 72 -10.12 -2.26 -17.34
C TYR A 72 -10.48 -1.58 -16.02
N LEU A 73 -11.70 -1.04 -15.90
CA LEU A 73 -12.12 -0.36 -14.69
C LEU A 73 -12.22 -1.32 -13.49
N LYS A 74 -12.81 -2.51 -13.68
CA LYS A 74 -12.86 -3.56 -12.67
C LYS A 74 -11.46 -4.02 -12.23
N PHE A 75 -10.52 -4.11 -13.17
CA PHE A 75 -9.13 -4.43 -12.86
C PHE A 75 -8.49 -3.37 -11.97
N LEU A 76 -8.63 -2.08 -12.29
CA LEU A 76 -8.06 -1.00 -11.49
C LEU A 76 -8.66 -0.94 -10.08
N VAL A 77 -9.98 -1.07 -9.95
CA VAL A 77 -10.65 -1.12 -8.64
C VAL A 77 -10.19 -2.33 -7.83
N GLY A 78 -10.11 -3.50 -8.46
CA GLY A 78 -9.61 -4.72 -7.82
C GLY A 78 -8.16 -4.57 -7.35
N ALA A 79 -7.28 -4.01 -8.19
CA ALA A 79 -5.90 -3.73 -7.84
C ALA A 79 -5.80 -2.77 -6.66
N TYR A 80 -6.58 -1.69 -6.67
CA TYR A 80 -6.65 -0.74 -5.55
C TYR A 80 -7.02 -1.41 -4.22
N LEU A 81 -8.12 -2.15 -4.20
CA LEU A 81 -8.59 -2.84 -2.98
C LEU A 81 -7.58 -3.90 -2.49
N GLN A 82 -6.88 -4.54 -3.42
CA GLN A 82 -5.81 -5.48 -3.11
C GLN A 82 -4.63 -4.78 -2.44
N GLU A 83 -4.19 -3.63 -2.95
CA GLU A 83 -3.09 -2.86 -2.37
C GLU A 83 -3.44 -2.32 -0.96
N VAL A 84 -4.68 -1.89 -0.72
CA VAL A 84 -5.13 -1.49 0.64
C VAL A 84 -5.02 -2.67 1.62
N TYR A 85 -5.40 -3.88 1.18
CA TYR A 85 -5.25 -5.08 2.00
C TYR A 85 -3.78 -5.44 2.26
N ILE A 86 -2.94 -5.40 1.21
CA ILE A 86 -1.50 -5.65 1.33
C ILE A 86 -0.86 -4.64 2.29
N LEU A 87 -1.28 -3.37 2.25
CA LEU A 87 -0.77 -2.33 3.13
C LEU A 87 -1.02 -2.69 4.60
N GLU A 88 -2.25 -3.07 4.96
CA GLU A 88 -2.56 -3.47 6.33
C GLU A 88 -1.71 -4.65 6.78
N GLN A 89 -1.61 -5.70 5.94
CA GLN A 89 -0.81 -6.88 6.25
C GLN A 89 0.68 -6.54 6.45
N ARG A 90 1.23 -5.65 5.61
CA ARG A 90 2.60 -5.16 5.69
C ARG A 90 2.82 -4.36 6.98
N LEU A 91 1.95 -3.40 7.29
CA LEU A 91 2.03 -2.58 8.51
C LEU A 91 1.98 -3.44 9.79
N THR A 92 1.04 -4.38 9.85
CA THR A 92 0.86 -5.32 10.97
C THR A 92 2.08 -6.23 11.12
N THR A 93 2.57 -6.81 10.02
CA THR A 93 3.72 -7.73 10.04
C THR A 93 5.00 -6.99 10.40
N TYR A 94 5.21 -5.80 9.85
CA TYR A 94 6.38 -4.98 10.14
C TYR A 94 6.42 -4.56 11.61
N ALA A 95 5.29 -4.12 12.17
CA ALA A 95 5.16 -3.81 13.59
C ALA A 95 5.50 -5.02 14.49
N LYS A 96 5.04 -6.23 14.14
CA LYS A 96 5.39 -7.45 14.88
C LYS A 96 6.89 -7.75 14.82
N LYS A 97 7.53 -7.57 13.66
CA LYS A 97 8.98 -7.77 13.51
C LYS A 97 9.76 -6.75 14.34
N LEU A 98 9.42 -5.47 14.27
CA LEU A 98 10.05 -4.42 15.07
C LEU A 98 9.84 -4.61 16.57
N SER A 99 8.63 -5.00 16.97
CA SER A 99 8.32 -5.32 18.37
C SER A 99 9.26 -6.37 18.95
N ARG A 100 9.54 -7.43 18.20
CA ARG A 100 10.49 -8.48 18.61
C ARG A 100 11.93 -7.98 18.61
N LEU A 101 12.32 -7.26 17.57
CA LEU A 101 13.68 -6.76 17.37
C LEU A 101 14.09 -5.75 18.46
N TYR A 102 13.19 -4.84 18.81
CA TYR A 102 13.40 -3.79 19.80
C TYR A 102 12.85 -4.11 21.20
N ARG A 103 12.30 -5.32 21.40
CA ARG A 103 11.67 -5.76 22.66
C ARG A 103 10.57 -4.80 23.14
N LYS A 104 9.69 -4.38 22.23
CA LYS A 104 8.55 -3.47 22.47
C LYS A 104 7.22 -4.19 22.28
N PRO A 105 6.75 -5.00 23.26
CA PRO A 105 5.54 -5.82 23.12
C PRO A 105 4.24 -5.00 22.97
N ALA A 106 4.23 -3.72 23.37
CA ALA A 106 3.07 -2.84 23.24
C ALA A 106 2.84 -2.32 21.80
N LEU A 107 3.81 -2.44 20.90
CA LEU A 107 3.71 -1.90 19.54
C LEU A 107 2.60 -2.57 18.71
N PRO A 108 2.47 -3.92 18.62
CA PRO A 108 1.44 -4.52 17.80
C PRO A 108 0.00 -4.18 18.23
N PRO A 109 -0.35 -4.17 19.53
CA PRO A 109 -1.65 -3.69 19.98
C PRO A 109 -1.94 -2.22 19.62
N ALA A 110 -0.94 -1.33 19.74
CA ALA A 110 -1.09 0.07 19.35
C ALA A 110 -1.33 0.22 17.84
N VAL A 111 -0.55 -0.49 17.03
CA VAL A 111 -0.68 -0.52 15.56
C VAL A 111 -2.04 -1.05 15.15
N ARG A 112 -2.56 -2.09 15.81
CA ARG A 112 -3.90 -2.63 15.51
C ARG A 112 -4.98 -1.54 15.63
N LYS A 113 -4.94 -0.74 16.69
CA LYS A 113 -5.91 0.36 16.90
C LYS A 113 -5.79 1.46 15.85
N VAL A 114 -4.56 1.83 15.51
CA VAL A 114 -4.29 2.95 14.58
C VAL A 114 -4.47 2.56 13.11
N VAL A 115 -4.20 1.30 12.75
CA VAL A 115 -4.18 0.84 11.35
C VAL A 115 -5.34 -0.07 11.02
N TYR A 116 -5.51 -1.17 11.77
CA TYR A 116 -6.45 -2.22 11.40
C TYR A 116 -7.90 -1.75 11.54
N GLU A 117 -8.26 -1.16 12.69
CA GLU A 117 -9.64 -0.74 12.97
C GLU A 117 -10.16 0.27 11.92
N PRO A 118 -9.39 1.32 11.52
CA PRO A 118 -9.83 2.24 10.47
C PRO A 118 -9.94 1.62 9.07
N LEU A 119 -9.11 0.61 8.75
CA LEU A 119 -9.12 -0.03 7.43
C LEU A 119 -10.09 -1.21 7.34
N GLN A 120 -10.65 -1.66 8.47
CA GLN A 120 -11.47 -2.87 8.54
C GLN A 120 -12.67 -2.84 7.60
N GLY A 121 -13.32 -1.69 7.41
CA GLY A 121 -14.46 -1.56 6.50
C GLY A 121 -14.10 -1.87 5.04
N ILE A 122 -13.00 -1.30 4.54
CA ILE A 122 -12.51 -1.53 3.18
C ILE A 122 -12.01 -2.97 3.02
N ILE A 123 -11.30 -3.49 4.02
CA ILE A 123 -10.79 -4.87 4.02
C ILE A 123 -11.93 -5.89 4.01
N SER A 124 -12.96 -5.68 4.83
CA SER A 124 -14.13 -6.57 4.91
C SER A 124 -14.91 -6.55 3.60
N THR A 125 -15.01 -5.38 2.97
CA THR A 125 -15.59 -5.22 1.64
C THR A 125 -14.81 -6.06 0.62
N ARG A 126 -13.48 -6.01 0.59
CA ARG A 126 -12.70 -6.90 -0.30
C ARG A 126 -12.90 -8.39 0.07
N GLY A 127 -12.86 -8.71 1.36
CA GLY A 127 -12.92 -10.07 1.91
C GLY A 127 -14.19 -10.85 1.56
N SER A 128 -15.35 -10.18 1.56
CA SER A 128 -16.63 -10.80 1.20
C SER A 128 -16.71 -11.22 -0.28
N HIS A 129 -15.95 -10.55 -1.14
CA HIS A 129 -16.00 -10.78 -2.57
C HIS A 129 -14.98 -11.82 -3.04
N VAL A 130 -13.73 -11.78 -2.57
CA VAL A 130 -12.62 -12.62 -3.10
C VAL A 130 -12.84 -14.14 -3.07
N HIS A 131 -13.75 -14.64 -2.24
CA HIS A 131 -14.04 -16.08 -2.16
C HIS A 131 -15.16 -16.54 -3.10
N ASN A 132 -16.00 -15.64 -3.61
CA ASN A 132 -17.20 -15.99 -4.37
C ASN A 132 -17.22 -15.40 -5.79
N ARG A 133 -16.76 -14.16 -5.97
CA ARG A 133 -16.73 -13.46 -7.27
C ARG A 133 -15.77 -12.28 -7.22
N ARG A 134 -15.32 -11.79 -8.38
CA ARG A 134 -14.57 -10.52 -8.40
C ARG A 134 -15.41 -9.41 -7.73
N TYR A 135 -14.73 -8.51 -7.03
CA TYR A 135 -15.37 -7.36 -6.41
C TYR A 135 -16.18 -6.59 -7.46
N SER A 136 -17.40 -6.21 -7.09
CA SER A 136 -18.25 -5.37 -7.91
C SER A 136 -19.21 -4.58 -7.04
N ASP A 137 -19.70 -3.48 -7.58
CA ASP A 137 -20.80 -2.69 -7.07
C ASP A 137 -21.80 -2.44 -8.22
N GLU A 138 -22.91 -1.78 -7.90
CA GLU A 138 -23.97 -1.46 -8.86
C GLU A 138 -23.46 -0.73 -10.11
N THR A 139 -22.54 0.23 -9.95
CA THR A 139 -22.00 1.00 -11.08
C THR A 139 -21.05 0.19 -11.94
N LEU A 140 -20.22 -0.67 -11.34
CA LEU A 140 -19.33 -1.58 -12.07
C LEU A 140 -20.12 -2.69 -12.79
N ASP A 141 -21.20 -3.17 -12.18
CA ASP A 141 -22.10 -4.15 -12.78
C ASP A 141 -22.89 -3.54 -13.94
N MET A 142 -23.34 -2.28 -13.81
CA MET A 142 -23.97 -1.55 -14.91
C MET A 142 -23.02 -1.43 -16.11
N VAL A 143 -21.78 -0.97 -15.90
CA VAL A 143 -20.78 -0.85 -16.98
C VAL A 143 -20.55 -2.19 -17.69
N SER A 144 -20.51 -3.29 -16.94
CA SER A 144 -20.33 -4.63 -17.51
C SER A 144 -21.54 -5.09 -18.33
N THR A 145 -22.73 -4.78 -17.84
CA THR A 145 -24.00 -5.07 -18.50
C THR A 145 -24.13 -4.31 -19.81
N THR A 146 -23.90 -2.99 -19.78
CA THR A 146 -23.92 -2.12 -20.96
C THR A 146 -22.83 -2.51 -21.95
N ALA A 147 -21.64 -2.92 -21.48
CA ALA A 147 -20.56 -3.43 -22.33
C ALA A 147 -20.97 -4.72 -23.06
N LEU A 148 -21.67 -5.63 -22.37
CA LEU A 148 -22.22 -6.84 -22.98
C LEU A 148 -23.22 -6.51 -24.09
N PHE A 149 -24.19 -5.63 -23.82
CA PHE A 149 -25.16 -5.20 -24.83
C PHE A 149 -24.50 -4.54 -26.05
N ARG A 150 -23.47 -3.72 -25.84
CA ARG A 150 -22.71 -3.10 -26.93
C ARG A 150 -22.00 -4.14 -27.81
N ARG A 151 -21.39 -5.18 -27.21
CA ARG A 151 -20.78 -6.29 -27.97
C ARG A 151 -21.81 -7.04 -28.81
N LEU A 152 -23.04 -7.17 -28.32
CA LEU A 152 -24.17 -7.77 -29.02
C LEU A 152 -24.89 -6.82 -30.00
N LYS A 153 -24.39 -5.59 -30.17
CA LYS A 153 -24.98 -4.53 -31.02
C LYS A 153 -26.44 -4.19 -30.65
N HIS A 154 -26.78 -4.33 -29.37
CA HIS A 154 -28.10 -3.96 -28.86
C HIS A 154 -28.13 -2.48 -28.46
N GLN A 155 -29.27 -1.79 -28.64
CA GLN A 155 -29.43 -0.35 -28.36
C GLN A 155 -29.12 0.04 -26.91
N LEU A 156 -29.37 -0.88 -25.95
CA LEU A 156 -29.00 -0.69 -24.55
C LEU A 156 -27.49 -0.55 -24.33
N GLY A 157 -26.64 -0.85 -25.31
CA GLY A 157 -25.19 -0.66 -25.24
C GLY A 157 -24.70 0.74 -25.60
N GLU A 158 -25.58 1.63 -26.07
CA GLU A 158 -25.22 2.98 -26.51
C GLU A 158 -24.71 3.86 -25.34
N ASP A 159 -25.22 3.61 -24.14
CA ASP A 159 -24.89 4.37 -22.92
C ASP A 159 -23.56 3.98 -22.27
N LEU A 160 -22.78 3.05 -22.85
CA LEU A 160 -21.55 2.53 -22.22
C LEU A 160 -20.58 3.63 -21.80
N GLU A 161 -20.44 4.67 -22.62
CA GLU A 161 -19.54 5.79 -22.33
C GLU A 161 -20.01 6.62 -21.13
N PHE A 162 -21.32 6.76 -20.98
CA PHE A 162 -21.91 7.46 -19.85
C PHE A 162 -21.73 6.64 -18.57
N ASP A 163 -22.16 5.38 -18.58
CA ASP A 163 -22.04 4.47 -17.43
C ASP A 163 -20.59 4.35 -16.96
N TYR A 164 -19.65 4.21 -17.91
CA TYR A 164 -18.23 4.15 -17.61
C TYR A 164 -17.75 5.41 -16.89
N LYS A 165 -18.13 6.60 -17.37
CA LYS A 165 -17.73 7.87 -16.74
C LYS A 165 -18.34 8.04 -15.35
N VAL A 166 -19.57 7.58 -15.14
CA VAL A 166 -20.21 7.60 -13.81
C VAL A 166 -19.44 6.71 -12.84
N ALA A 167 -19.22 5.44 -13.20
CA ALA A 167 -18.46 4.51 -12.37
C ALA A 167 -17.02 5.00 -12.11
N GLN A 168 -16.34 5.49 -13.14
CA GLN A 168 -15.00 6.06 -13.05
C GLN A 168 -14.96 7.26 -12.09
N SER A 169 -15.90 8.19 -12.20
CA SER A 169 -15.97 9.38 -11.36
C SER A 169 -16.19 9.02 -9.89
N ASN A 170 -17.11 8.08 -9.62
CA ASN A 170 -17.42 7.60 -8.28
C ASN A 170 -16.18 6.95 -7.64
N TRP A 171 -15.56 6.00 -8.33
CA TRP A 171 -14.37 5.32 -7.83
C TRP A 171 -13.17 6.24 -7.68
N LYS A 172 -12.96 7.19 -8.60
CA LYS A 172 -11.92 8.21 -8.46
C LYS A 172 -12.09 9.02 -7.17
N LYS A 173 -13.31 9.47 -6.87
CA LYS A 173 -13.61 10.21 -5.64
C LYS A 173 -13.37 9.35 -4.40
N GLN A 174 -13.84 8.12 -4.41
CA GLN A 174 -13.69 7.18 -3.29
C GLN A 174 -12.22 6.85 -3.03
N ILE A 175 -11.45 6.51 -4.07
CA ILE A 175 -10.01 6.24 -3.96
C ILE A 175 -9.26 7.46 -3.44
N ASN A 176 -9.55 8.67 -3.94
CA ASN A 176 -8.91 9.89 -3.45
C ASN A 176 -9.18 10.13 -1.96
N ALA A 177 -10.44 9.97 -1.52
CA ALA A 177 -10.82 10.12 -0.12
C ALA A 177 -10.11 9.07 0.76
N ASN A 178 -10.12 7.81 0.35
CA ASN A 178 -9.46 6.73 1.06
C ASN A 178 -7.94 6.90 1.12
N ASN A 179 -7.29 7.35 0.05
CA ASN A 179 -5.85 7.61 0.02
C ASN A 179 -5.46 8.76 0.95
N LYS A 180 -6.28 9.81 1.05
CA LYS A 180 -6.09 10.89 2.04
C LYS A 180 -6.16 10.36 3.47
N THR A 181 -7.14 9.51 3.77
CA THR A 181 -7.27 8.87 5.09
C THR A 181 -6.09 7.93 5.36
N THR A 182 -5.68 7.15 4.36
CA THR A 182 -4.55 6.23 4.45
C THR A 182 -3.26 6.96 4.79
N ARG A 183 -2.99 8.13 4.19
CA ARG A 183 -1.82 8.95 4.54
C ARG A 183 -1.80 9.34 6.02
N LYS A 184 -2.95 9.78 6.57
CA LYS A 184 -3.05 10.09 8.01
C LYS A 184 -2.77 8.87 8.90
N ILE A 185 -3.25 7.69 8.50
CA ILE A 185 -2.96 6.43 9.20
C ILE A 185 -1.46 6.12 9.16
N ILE A 186 -0.80 6.33 8.03
CA ILE A 186 0.64 6.14 7.88
C ILE A 186 1.43 7.13 8.73
N ASP A 187 1.00 8.39 8.82
CA ASP A 187 1.66 9.40 9.66
C ASP A 187 1.62 8.97 11.14
N MET A 188 0.43 8.62 11.66
CA MET A 188 0.28 8.08 13.02
C MET A 188 1.08 6.79 13.24
N TYR A 189 1.12 5.90 12.23
CA TYR A 189 1.94 4.69 12.30
C TYR A 189 3.43 5.01 12.39
N CYS A 190 3.92 5.98 11.61
CA CYS A 190 5.31 6.42 11.65
C CYS A 190 5.67 7.04 13.01
N GLU A 191 4.77 7.80 13.62
CA GLU A 191 4.95 8.34 14.98
C GLU A 191 5.13 7.21 16.01
N LEU A 192 4.31 6.14 15.92
CA LEU A 192 4.48 4.96 16.77
C LEU A 192 5.84 4.28 16.57
N LEU A 193 6.31 4.19 15.32
CA LEU A 193 7.63 3.62 15.02
C LEU A 193 8.78 4.50 15.54
N GLN A 194 8.62 5.82 15.52
CA GLN A 194 9.63 6.75 16.02
C GLN A 194 9.94 6.50 17.49
N VAL A 195 8.91 6.23 18.31
CA VAL A 195 9.08 5.89 19.74
C VAL A 195 9.88 4.60 19.96
N VAL A 196 9.93 3.72 18.95
CA VAL A 196 10.65 2.45 19.00
C VAL A 196 12.08 2.58 18.51
N ILE A 197 12.27 3.31 17.41
CA ILE A 197 13.56 3.39 16.69
C ILE A 197 14.38 4.59 17.18
N CYS A 198 13.78 5.58 17.82
CA CYS A 198 14.47 6.75 18.34
C CYS A 198 14.42 6.84 19.87
N LYS A 199 15.48 7.40 20.47
CA LYS A 199 15.54 7.81 21.88
C LYS A 199 16.21 9.18 21.95
N ASN A 200 15.51 10.17 22.50
CA ASN A 200 15.97 11.58 22.52
C ASN A 200 16.37 12.07 21.12
N ASP A 201 15.50 11.83 20.13
CA ASP A 201 15.70 12.17 18.70
C ASP A 201 16.92 11.54 18.02
N LYS A 202 17.59 10.58 18.67
CA LYS A 202 18.69 9.80 18.09
C LYS A 202 18.22 8.41 17.74
N ILE A 203 18.62 7.94 16.56
CA ILE A 203 18.35 6.56 16.13
C ILE A 203 19.07 5.59 17.04
N VAL A 204 18.32 4.59 17.48
CA VAL A 204 18.79 3.45 18.27
C VAL A 204 18.86 2.26 17.33
N LEU A 205 20.07 1.73 17.14
CA LEU A 205 20.27 0.50 16.41
C LEU A 205 19.87 -0.70 17.28
N PRO A 206 19.28 -1.75 16.69
CA PRO A 206 18.89 -2.92 17.44
C PRO A 206 20.11 -3.67 17.97
N VAL A 207 20.07 -4.05 19.24
CA VAL A 207 21.18 -4.75 19.90
C VAL A 207 21.27 -6.19 19.34
N PRO A 208 22.45 -6.66 18.90
CA PRO A 208 22.65 -8.06 18.54
C PRO A 208 22.17 -8.98 19.65
N LYS A 209 21.41 -10.04 19.34
CA LYS A 209 21.23 -11.11 20.32
C LYS A 209 22.62 -11.65 20.65
N LYS A 210 23.03 -11.57 21.93
CA LYS A 210 24.16 -12.38 22.40
C LYS A 210 23.83 -13.83 22.06
N GLN A 211 24.65 -14.44 21.21
CA GLN A 211 24.60 -15.87 20.92
C GLN A 211 24.91 -16.65 22.20
#